data_AF-A0AAJ6HY73-F1
#
_entry.id   AF-A0AAJ6HY73-F1
#
_cell.length_a   1.000
_cell.length_b   1.000
_cell.length_c   1.000
_cell.angle_alpha   90.00
_cell.angle_beta   90.00
_cell.angle_gamma   90.00
#
_symmetry.space_group_name_H-M   'P 1'
#
loop_
_entity.id
_entity.type
_entity.pdbx_description
1 polymer ?
#
loop_
_entity_poly.entity_id
_entity_poly.type
_entity_poly.pdbx_seq_one_letter_code
_entity_poly.pdbx_strand_id
1 'polypeptide(L)' 'MRDDQERAILAVHVRGLDGMCAGCRAWWSRLAPYPCWQVEWATSRQARASVARFLGSVQ' A
#
# COMPACT_ATOMS: atom_id res chain seq x y z
N MET A 1 -7.57 12.96 3.27
CA MET A 1 -6.21 13.40 2.86
C MET A 1 -5.17 12.28 3.00
N ARG A 2 -4.84 11.77 4.20
CA ARG A 2 -3.81 10.71 4.37
C ARG A 2 -4.27 9.32 3.93
N ASP A 3 -5.51 8.93 4.23
CA ASP A 3 -6.10 7.67 3.78
C ASP A 3 -6.20 7.58 2.25
N ASP A 4 -6.31 8.72 1.57
CA ASP A 4 -6.38 8.79 0.11
C ASP A 4 -5.02 8.44 -0.54
N GLN A 5 -3.92 8.79 0.11
CA GLN A 5 -2.57 8.43 -0.37
C GLN A 5 -2.32 6.93 -0.25
N GLU A 6 -2.71 6.32 0.88
CA GLU A 6 -2.61 4.87 1.09
C GLU A 6 -3.41 4.12 0.03
N ARG A 7 -4.65 4.55 -0.24
CA ARG A 7 -5.50 3.95 -1.28
C ARG A 7 -4.92 4.14 -2.69
N ALA A 8 -4.43 5.34 -3.01
CA ALA A 8 -3.81 5.61 -4.32
C ALA A 8 -2.58 4.74 -4.55
N ILE A 9 -1.73 4.56 -3.52
CA ILE A 9 -0.59 3.66 -3.59
C ILE A 9 -1.05 2.23 -3.85
N LEU A 10 -1.99 1.70 -3.06
CA LEU A 10 -2.46 0.31 -3.23
C LEU A 10 -3.18 0.07 -4.56
N ALA A 11 -3.84 1.09 -5.12
CA ALA A 11 -4.51 0.99 -6.41
C ALA A 11 -3.53 0.86 -7.59
N VAL A 12 -2.36 1.49 -7.48
CA VAL A 12 -1.37 1.53 -8.57
C VAL A 12 -0.26 0.49 -8.41
N HIS A 13 0.13 0.21 -7.18
CA HIS A 13 1.21 -0.71 -6.87
C HIS A 13 0.71 -2.14 -6.74
N VAL A 14 0.33 -2.75 -7.86
CA VAL A 14 -0.16 -4.13 -7.94
C VAL A 14 0.93 -5.12 -8.40
N ARG A 15 0.72 -6.42 -8.14
CA ARG A 15 1.59 -7.49 -8.63
C ARG A 15 1.44 -7.65 -10.15
N GLY A 16 2.54 -7.44 -10.89
CA GLY A 16 2.64 -7.77 -12.30
C GLY A 16 2.82 -9.27 -12.54
N LEU A 17 2.65 -9.71 -13.79
CA LEU A 17 2.79 -11.12 -14.20
C LEU A 17 4.20 -11.68 -13.95
N ASP A 18 5.20 -10.80 -13.92
CA ASP A 18 6.61 -11.11 -13.64
C ASP A 18 6.93 -11.10 -12.14
N GLY A 19 5.92 -10.98 -11.27
CA GLY A 19 6.11 -10.87 -9.82
C GLY A 19 6.65 -9.51 -9.36
N MET A 20 6.83 -8.54 -10.27
CA MET A 20 7.32 -7.20 -9.97
C MET A 20 6.17 -6.23 -9.69
N CYS A 21 6.47 -5.14 -9.01
CA CYS A 21 5.50 -4.08 -8.74
C CYS A 21 5.24 -3.24 -10.00
N ALA A 22 4.01 -3.25 -10.49
CA ALA A 22 3.60 -2.47 -11.66
C ALA A 22 3.71 -0.96 -11.42
N GLY A 23 3.31 -0.48 -10.24
CA GLY A 23 3.37 0.93 -9.87
C GLY A 23 4.79 1.50 -9.84
N CYS A 24 5.74 0.74 -9.28
CA CYS A 24 7.15 1.17 -9.27
C CYS A 24 7.74 1.33 -10.68
N ARG A 25 7.34 0.45 -11.60
CA ARG A 25 7.72 0.54 -13.01
C ARG A 25 7.04 1.73 -13.70
N ALA A 26 5.74 1.91 -13.50
CA ALA A 26 4.96 2.95 -14.17
C ALA A 26 5.38 4.37 -13.75
N TRP A 27 5.65 4.59 -12.47
CA TRP A 27 5.89 5.95 -11.95
C TRP A 27 7.36 6.37 -11.96
N TRP A 28 8.29 5.43 -11.73
CA TRP A 28 9.70 5.77 -11.61
C TRP A 28 10.61 4.92 -12.49
N SER A 29 10.04 4.10 -13.39
CA SER A 29 10.82 3.16 -14.20
C SER A 29 11.72 2.24 -13.36
N ARG A 30 11.30 1.92 -12.12
CA ARG A 30 12.07 1.07 -11.19
C ARG A 30 11.49 -0.33 -11.12
N LEU A 31 12.36 -1.33 -11.29
CA LEU A 31 12.04 -2.71 -11.00
C LEU A 31 12.19 -2.98 -9.49
N ALA A 32 11.09 -3.38 -8.86
CA ALA A 32 11.06 -3.84 -7.47
C ALA A 32 10.15 -5.07 -7.37
N PRO A 33 10.51 -6.11 -6.60
CA PRO A 33 9.61 -7.23 -6.33
C PRO A 33 8.29 -6.74 -5.71
N TYR A 34 7.19 -7.44 -6.00
CA TYR A 34 5.95 -7.25 -5.26
C TYR A 34 5.89 -8.24 -4.06
N PRO A 35 5.56 -7.77 -2.84
CA PRO A 35 5.21 -6.38 -2.50
C PRO A 35 6.43 -5.45 -2.43
N CYS A 36 6.27 -4.21 -2.89
CA CYS A 36 7.30 -3.17 -2.77
C CYS A 36 7.13 -2.39 -1.45
N TRP A 37 8.15 -1.63 -1.04
CA TRP A 37 8.13 -0.91 0.23
C TRP A 37 6.93 0.06 0.39
N GLN A 38 6.39 0.60 -0.71
CA GLN A 38 5.21 1.47 -0.66
C GLN A 38 3.92 0.71 -0.36
N VAL A 39 3.80 -0.52 -0.88
CA VAL A 39 2.68 -1.43 -0.55
C VAL A 39 2.76 -1.82 0.91
N GLU A 40 3.96 -2.20 1.39
CA GLU A 40 4.20 -2.53 2.80
C GLU A 40 3.86 -1.35 3.72
N TRP A 41 4.30 -0.15 3.37
CA TRP A 41 3.98 1.08 4.11
C TRP A 41 2.48 1.35 4.15
N ALA A 42 1.79 1.32 3.00
CA ALA A 42 0.37 1.61 2.92
C ALA A 42 -0.46 0.60 3.70
N THR A 43 -0.15 -0.69 3.53
CA THR A 43 -0.84 -1.80 4.23
C THR A 43 -0.63 -1.69 5.74
N SER A 44 0.60 -1.43 6.19
CA SER A 44 0.92 -1.25 7.61
C SER A 44 0.16 -0.07 8.23
N ARG A 45 -0.03 1.02 7.48
CA ARG A 45 -0.81 2.17 7.95
C ARG A 45 -2.29 1.87 8.03
N GLN A 46 -2.87 1.23 7.01
CA GLN A 46 -4.27 0.80 7.04
C GLN A 46 -4.54 -0.16 8.19
N ALA A 47 -3.65 -1.13 8.43
CA ALA A 47 -3.77 -2.07 9.54
C ALA A 47 -3.78 -1.35 10.89
N ARG A 48 -2.84 -0.42 11.13
CA ARG A 48 -2.82 0.38 12.36
C ARG A 48 -4.08 1.24 12.52
N ALA A 49 -4.57 1.85 11.45
CA ALA A 49 -5.79 2.64 11.47
C ALA A 49 -7.02 1.78 11.80
N SER A 50 -7.12 0.58 11.22
CA SER A 50 -8.19 -0.38 11.53
C SER A 50 -8.15 -0.83 12.98
N VAL A 51 -6.96 -1.16 13.51
CA VAL A 51 -6.79 -1.50 14.94
C VAL A 51 -7.20 -0.35 15.84
N ALA A 52 -6.76 0.88 15.56
CA ALA A 52 -7.14 2.06 16.35
C ALA A 52 -8.66 2.30 16.34
N ARG A 53 -9.32 2.15 15.19
CA ARG A 53 -10.78 2.24 15.08
C ARG A 53 -11.49 1.17 15.90
N PHE A 54 -11.02 -0.08 15.81
CA PHE A 54 -11.58 -1.19 16.58
C PHE A 54 -11.48 -0.94 18.08
N LEU A 55 -10.28 -0.61 18.58
CA LEU A 55 -10.06 -0.34 20.00
C LEU A 55 -10.87 0.87 20.50
N GLY A 56 -11.02 1.92 19.69
CA GLY A 56 -11.85 3.08 20.03
C GLY A 56 -13.36 2.79 20.01
N SER A 57 -13.82 1.73 19.34
CA SER A 57 -15.24 1.33 19.29
C SER A 57 -15.66 0.38 20.40
N VAL A 58 -14.70 -0.20 21.13
CA VAL A 58 -14.92 -1.15 22.24
C VAL A 58 -15.03 -0.41 23.58
N GLN A 59 -14.82 0.91 23.61
CA GLN A 59 -14.80 1.73 24.83
C GLN A 59 -16.17 2.34 25.17
#